data_AF-A0A164ILU2-F1
#
_entry.id   AF-A0A164ILU2-F1
#
_cell.length_a   1.000
_cell.length_b   1.000
_cell.length_c   1.000
_cell.angle_alpha   90.00
_cell.angle_beta   90.00
_cell.angle_gamma   90.00
#
_symmetry.space_group_name_H-M   'P 1'
#
loop_
_entity.id
_entity.type
_entity.pdbx_description
1 polymer ?
#
loop_
_entity_poly.entity_id
_entity_poly.type
_entity_poly.pdbx_seq_one_letter_code
_entity_poly.pdbx_strand_id
1 'polypeptide(L)'
;MLPIILSLNQFMVETLLEYNVQWLEETSFSQQRGQWLYALLAKLEKPLKPEMCSLIRTLARLCSTFRANLASAEDPLLPQLNLFICLVGRYFDQTDLADPIKQEKERKHPLTSL
;
A
#
# COMPACT_ATOMS: atom_id res chain seq x y z
N MET A 1 -0.07 -1.30 -19.95
CA MET A 1 0.01 -0.50 -18.71
C MET A 1 1.28 0.35 -18.68
N LEU A 2 2.49 -0.25 -18.71
CA LEU A 2 3.75 0.48 -18.52
C LEU A 2 3.99 1.68 -19.46
N PRO A 3 3.78 1.58 -20.81
CA PRO A 3 4.01 2.72 -21.70
C PRO A 3 3.11 3.93 -21.38
N ILE A 4 1.87 3.66 -20.97
CA ILE A 4 0.90 4.70 -20.58
C ILE A 4 1.43 5.43 -19.35
N ILE A 5 1.77 4.68 -18.29
CA ILE A 5 2.28 5.24 -17.04
C ILE A 5 3.59 6.04 -17.24
N LEU A 6 4.46 5.59 -18.14
CA LEU A 6 5.70 6.30 -18.45
C LEU A 6 5.48 7.64 -19.19
N SER A 7 4.37 7.79 -19.92
CA SER A 7 4.01 9.02 -20.63
C SER A 7 3.30 10.08 -19.77
N LEU A 8 2.87 9.73 -18.55
CA LEU A 8 2.18 10.65 -17.65
C LEU A 8 3.16 11.63 -17.02
N ASN A 9 2.75 12.89 -16.92
CA ASN A 9 3.43 13.89 -16.08
C ASN A 9 2.96 13.78 -14.62
N GLN A 10 3.64 14.47 -13.69
CA GLN A 10 3.31 14.39 -12.26
C GLN A 10 1.88 14.81 -11.94
N PHE A 11 1.38 15.88 -12.57
CA PHE A 11 -0.01 16.32 -12.37
C PHE A 11 -1.01 15.23 -12.74
N MET A 12 -0.82 14.56 -13.88
CA MET A 12 -1.69 13.46 -14.30
C MET A 12 -1.59 12.25 -13.37
N VAL A 13 -0.40 11.93 -12.85
CA VAL A 13 -0.21 10.85 -11.87
C VAL A 13 -0.97 11.15 -10.58
N GLU A 14 -0.83 12.37 -10.04
CA GLU A 14 -1.54 12.82 -8.84
C GLU A 14 -3.06 12.77 -9.03
N THR A 15 -3.59 13.33 -10.12
CA THR A 15 -5.01 13.33 -10.44
C THR A 15 -5.57 11.91 -10.63
N LEU A 16 -4.86 11.04 -11.36
CA LEU A 16 -5.29 9.66 -11.53
C LEU A 16 -5.25 8.89 -10.22
N LEU A 17 -4.26 9.14 -9.36
CA LEU A 17 -4.21 8.52 -8.04
C LEU A 17 -5.39 8.97 -7.18
N GLU A 18 -5.74 10.25 -7.20
CA GLU A 18 -6.92 10.80 -6.51
C GLU A 18 -8.20 10.10 -6.94
N TYR A 19 -8.47 10.03 -8.25
CA TYR A 19 -9.65 9.34 -8.77
C TYR A 19 -9.67 7.85 -8.39
N ASN A 20 -8.52 7.17 -8.42
CA ASN A 20 -8.45 5.76 -8.03
C ASN A 20 -8.76 5.55 -6.55
N VAL A 21 -8.30 6.45 -5.67
CA VAL A 21 -8.56 6.38 -4.23
C VAL A 21 -10.02 6.70 -3.93
N GLN A 22 -10.58 7.76 -4.51
CA GLN A 22 -12.00 8.10 -4.38
C GLN A 22 -12.90 6.94 -4.82
N TRP A 23 -12.60 6.34 -5.97
CA TRP A 23 -13.39 5.20 -6.45
C TRP A 23 -13.25 3.97 -5.55
N LEU A 24 -12.13 3.83 -4.84
CA LEU A 24 -11.92 2.76 -3.85
C LEU A 24 -12.82 2.92 -2.62
N GLU A 25 -13.29 4.13 -2.29
CA GLU A 25 -14.20 4.35 -1.15
C GLU A 25 -15.59 3.76 -1.42
N GLU A 26 -16.02 3.74 -2.68
CA GLU A 26 -17.34 3.28 -3.10
C GLU A 26 -17.36 1.81 -3.57
N THR A 27 -16.19 1.19 -3.77
CA THR A 27 -16.06 -0.13 -4.40
C THR A 27 -15.12 -1.07 -3.67
N SER A 28 -15.14 -2.35 -4.03
CA SER A 28 -14.21 -3.33 -3.47
C SER A 28 -12.83 -3.25 -4.12
N PHE A 29 -11.81 -3.65 -3.36
CA PHE A 29 -10.46 -3.80 -3.86
C PHE A 29 -10.35 -4.98 -4.84
N SER A 30 -9.65 -4.79 -5.96
CA SER A 30 -9.35 -5.85 -6.93
C SER A 30 -7.88 -5.85 -7.32
N GLN A 31 -7.38 -6.99 -7.78
CA GLN A 31 -5.97 -7.15 -8.16
C GLN A 31 -5.55 -6.18 -9.27
N GLN A 32 -6.41 -5.98 -10.27
CA GLN A 32 -6.17 -5.09 -11.40
C GLN A 32 -6.07 -3.63 -10.93
N ARG A 33 -6.89 -3.22 -9.96
CA ARG A 33 -6.79 -1.88 -9.35
C ARG A 33 -5.49 -1.75 -8.55
N GLY A 34 -5.11 -2.78 -7.81
CA GLY A 34 -3.82 -2.82 -7.12
C GLY A 34 -2.65 -2.57 -8.07
N GLN A 35 -2.63 -3.18 -9.25
CA GLN A 35 -1.58 -2.95 -10.24
C GLN A 35 -1.50 -1.48 -10.70
N TRP A 36 -2.65 -0.84 -10.94
CA TRP A 36 -2.71 0.59 -11.31
C TRP A 36 -2.24 1.49 -10.17
N LEU A 37 -2.74 1.27 -8.96
CA LEU A 37 -2.32 2.01 -7.76
C LEU A 37 -0.81 1.88 -7.53
N TYR A 38 -0.26 0.67 -7.63
CA TYR A 38 1.17 0.44 -7.48
C TYR A 38 1.98 1.18 -8.54
N ALA A 39 1.56 1.11 -9.81
CA ALA A 39 2.26 1.81 -10.90
C ALA A 39 2.22 3.34 -10.76
N LEU A 40 1.09 3.89 -10.29
CA LEU A 40 0.95 5.33 -10.01
C LEU A 40 1.83 5.75 -8.82
N LEU A 41 1.80 4.99 -7.72
CA LEU A 41 2.65 5.25 -6.55
C LEU A 41 4.15 5.15 -6.90
N ALA A 42 4.54 4.20 -7.76
CA ALA A 42 5.92 4.06 -8.22
C ALA A 42 6.40 5.26 -9.07
N LYS A 43 5.47 5.99 -9.69
CA LYS A 43 5.74 7.21 -10.46
C LYS A 43 5.65 8.48 -9.64
N LEU A 44 5.10 8.42 -8.44
CA LEU A 44 4.91 9.58 -7.58
C LEU A 44 6.28 10.11 -7.10
N GLU A 45 6.61 11.34 -7.47
CA GLU A 45 7.90 11.96 -7.16
C GLU A 45 7.93 12.52 -5.73
N LYS A 46 9.13 12.50 -5.11
CA LYS A 46 9.39 13.18 -3.83
C LYS A 46 10.07 14.54 -4.09
N PRO A 47 9.81 15.58 -3.28
CA PRO A 47 8.96 15.59 -2.09
C PRO A 47 7.46 15.62 -2.42
N LEU A 48 6.67 14.92 -1.60
CA LEU A 48 5.22 14.88 -1.74
C LEU A 48 4.59 16.21 -1.34
N LYS A 49 3.55 16.62 -2.08
CA LYS A 49 2.67 17.70 -1.67
C LYS A 49 1.84 17.28 -0.44
N PRO A 50 1.46 18.21 0.46
CA PRO A 50 0.62 17.90 1.62
C PRO A 50 -0.69 17.19 1.26
N GLU A 51 -1.31 17.57 0.14
CA GLU A 51 -2.53 16.95 -0.39
C GLU A 51 -2.30 15.48 -0.73
N MET A 52 -1.19 15.18 -1.42
CA MET A 52 -0.83 13.81 -1.76
C MET A 52 -0.49 12.96 -0.53
N CYS A 53 0.15 13.55 0.49
CA CYS A 53 0.33 12.89 1.78
C CYS A 53 -1.02 12.51 2.40
N SER A 54 -2.00 13.41 2.40
CA SER A 54 -3.35 13.11 2.91
C SER A 54 -4.01 11.97 2.13
N LEU A 55 -3.91 12.01 0.80
CA LEU A 55 -4.49 11.02 -0.09
C LEU A 55 -3.92 9.61 0.12
N ILE A 56 -2.59 9.47 0.16
CA ILE A 56 -1.97 8.15 0.37
C ILE A 56 -2.26 7.59 1.77
N ARG A 57 -2.44 8.46 2.77
CA ARG A 57 -2.90 8.04 4.11
C ARG A 57 -4.33 7.50 4.06
N THR A 58 -5.22 8.12 3.27
CA THR A 58 -6.57 7.60 3.03
C THR A 58 -6.51 6.23 2.35
N LEU A 59 -5.68 6.08 1.32
CA LEU A 59 -5.45 4.78 0.68
C LEU A 59 -5.03 3.70 1.69
N ALA A 60 -4.06 3.97 2.55
CA ALA A 60 -3.61 3.00 3.56
C ALA A 60 -4.70 2.64 4.58
N ARG A 61 -5.54 3.60 4.99
CA ARG A 61 -6.70 3.33 5.84
C ARG A 61 -7.72 2.43 5.14
N LEU A 62 -8.05 2.73 3.88
CA LEU A 62 -8.95 1.88 3.08
C LEU A 62 -8.40 0.46 2.92
N CYS A 63 -7.11 0.32 2.60
CA CYS A 63 -6.45 -0.99 2.53
C CYS A 63 -6.51 -1.74 3.86
N SER A 64 -6.39 -1.03 4.99
CA SER A 64 -6.51 -1.62 6.33
C SER A 64 -7.95 -2.11 6.61
N THR A 65 -8.95 -1.32 6.22
CA THR A 65 -10.37 -1.71 6.31
C THR A 65 -10.67 -2.93 5.44
N PHE A 66 -10.20 -2.94 4.19
CA PHE A 66 -10.37 -4.11 3.32
C PHE A 66 -9.68 -5.35 3.91
N ARG A 67 -8.49 -5.19 4.46
CA ARG A 67 -7.73 -6.27 5.10
C ARG A 67 -8.48 -6.86 6.29
N ALA A 68 -9.10 -6.02 7.11
CA ALA A 68 -9.89 -6.45 8.27
C ALA A 68 -11.16 -7.23 7.87
N ASN A 69 -11.68 -6.99 6.67
CA ASN A 69 -12.88 -7.65 6.14
C ASN A 69 -12.58 -8.95 5.38
N LEU A 70 -11.31 -9.33 5.22
CA LEU A 70 -10.96 -10.60 4.56
C LEU A 70 -11.33 -11.79 5.45
N ALA A 71 -11.96 -12.81 4.84
CA ALA A 71 -12.44 -13.99 5.56
C ALA A 71 -11.33 -15.01 5.87
N SER A 72 -10.23 -14.99 5.13
CA SER A 72 -9.13 -15.95 5.24
C SER A 72 -7.77 -15.29 5.17
N ALA A 73 -6.81 -15.85 5.91
CA ALA A 73 -5.40 -15.49 5.80
C ALA A 73 -4.75 -15.93 4.47
N GLU A 74 -5.44 -16.79 3.71
CA GLU A 74 -5.00 -17.28 2.39
C GLU A 74 -5.58 -16.45 1.23
N ASP A 75 -6.30 -15.37 1.54
CA ASP A 75 -6.90 -14.51 0.51
C ASP A 75 -5.80 -13.89 -0.38
N PRO A 76 -5.90 -14.01 -1.72
CA PRO A 76 -4.89 -13.51 -2.64
C PRO A 76 -4.72 -11.98 -2.61
N LEU A 77 -5.68 -11.23 -2.06
CA LEU A 77 -5.61 -9.78 -1.90
C LEU A 77 -4.84 -9.37 -0.65
N LEU A 78 -4.74 -10.23 0.37
CA LEU A 78 -4.02 -9.93 1.62
C LEU A 78 -2.59 -9.41 1.41
N PRO A 79 -1.70 -10.06 0.62
CA PRO A 79 -0.36 -9.55 0.40
C PRO A 79 -0.34 -8.20 -0.33
N GLN A 80 -1.32 -7.95 -1.21
CA GLN A 80 -1.42 -6.71 -1.96
C GLN A 80 -1.82 -5.55 -1.02
N LEU A 81 -2.81 -5.77 -0.15
CA LEU A 81 -3.23 -4.78 0.84
C LEU A 81 -2.10 -4.44 1.82
N ASN A 82 -1.36 -5.45 2.28
CA ASN A 82 -0.19 -5.26 3.15
C ASN A 82 0.92 -4.46 2.44
N LEU A 83 1.12 -4.69 1.14
CA LEU A 83 2.09 -3.92 0.36
C LEU A 83 1.75 -2.43 0.35
N PHE A 84 0.49 -2.04 0.15
CA PHE A 84 0.11 -0.62 0.17
C PHE A 84 0.28 0.02 1.54
N ILE A 85 -0.13 -0.66 2.61
CA ILE A 85 0.08 -0.20 3.99
C ILE A 85 1.58 -0.01 4.25
N CYS A 86 2.41 -0.95 3.81
CA CYS A 86 3.86 -0.87 3.95
C CYS A 86 4.48 0.27 3.14
N LEU A 87 4.08 0.46 1.88
CA LEU A 87 4.58 1.55 1.04
C LEU A 87 4.24 2.91 1.64
N VAL A 88 3.00 3.11 2.07
CA VAL A 88 2.59 4.37 2.71
C VAL A 88 3.33 4.56 4.04
N GLY A 89 3.35 3.52 4.89
CA GLY A 89 3.93 3.61 6.22
C GLY A 89 5.46 3.72 6.26
N ARG A 90 6.17 3.08 5.33
CA ARG A 90 7.64 2.99 5.32
C ARG A 90 8.28 3.76 4.19
N TYR A 91 7.78 3.64 2.96
CA TYR A 91 8.39 4.30 1.80
C TYR A 91 8.03 5.78 1.73
N PHE A 92 6.80 6.16 2.07
CA PHE A 92 6.34 7.56 2.13
C PHE A 92 6.35 8.15 3.55
N ASP A 93 7.07 7.50 4.47
CA ASP A 93 7.38 7.99 5.81
C ASP A 93 6.15 8.25 6.73
N GLN A 94 4.99 7.65 6.42
CA GLN A 94 3.77 7.73 7.25
C GLN A 94 3.78 6.69 8.37
N THR A 95 4.83 6.71 9.19
CA THR A 95 5.18 5.62 10.13
C THR A 95 4.10 5.28 11.15
N ASP A 96 3.20 6.21 11.47
CA ASP A 96 2.05 5.97 12.35
C ASP A 96 1.02 4.97 11.78
N LEU A 97 1.02 4.78 10.46
CA LEU A 97 0.16 3.82 9.75
C LEU A 97 0.84 2.47 9.48
N ALA A 98 2.15 2.37 9.73
CA ALA A 98 2.88 1.14 9.46
C ALA A 98 2.51 0.05 10.48
N ASP A 99 2.34 -1.19 10.00
CA ASP A 99 2.22 -2.31 10.91
C ASP A 99 3.50 -2.43 11.77
N PRO A 100 3.34 -2.80 13.06
CA PRO A 100 4.48 -3.05 13.92
C PRO A 100 5.31 -4.20 13.33
N ILE A 101 6.64 -4.05 13.38
CA ILE A 101 7.54 -5.15 13.01
C ILE A 101 7.25 -6.28 14.00
N LYS A 102 6.66 -7.38 13.52
CA LYS A 102 6.67 -8.63 14.28
C LYS A 102 8.14 -9.01 14.43
N GLN A 103 8.71 -8.74 15.60
CA GLN A 103 10.01 -9.28 15.96
C GLN A 103 9.84 -10.79 15.97
N GLU A 104 10.37 -11.46 14.95
CA GLU A 104 10.57 -12.88 14.99
C GLU A 104 11.48 -13.14 16.19
N LYS A 105 10.92 -13.81 17.19
CA LYS A 105 11.56 -14.03 18.47
C LYS A 105 12.79 -14.91 18.22
N GLU A 106 13.95 -14.31 17.99
CA GLU A 106 15.23 -14.98 18.07
C GLU A 106 15.39 -15.50 19.51
N ARG A 107 14.98 -16.75 19.77
CA ARG A 107 15.53 -17.49 20.90
C ARG A 107 15.49 -19.01 20.74
N LYS A 108 16.55 -19.48 20.07
CA LYS A 108 17.42 -20.60 20.45
C LYS A 108 16.76 -21.98 20.59
N HIS A 109 16.96 -22.81 19.57
CA HIS A 109 17.09 -24.25 19.77
C HIS A 109 18.19 -24.47 20.83
N PRO A 110 17.92 -25.09 21.99
CA PRO A 110 19.00 -25.65 22.78
C PRO A 110 19.58 -26.77 21.93
N LEU A 111 20.81 -26.60 21.46
CA LEU A 111 21.70 -27.72 21.25
C LEU A 111 22.02 -28.23 22.66
N THR A 112 21.18 -29.14 23.19
CA THR A 112 21.64 -30.03 24.24
C THR A 112 22.74 -30.87 23.62
N SER A 113 23.95 -30.42 23.88
CA SER A 113 25.18 -31.17 23.79
C SER A 113 25.20 -32.12 25.00
N LEU A 114 25.57 -33.38 24.71
CA LEU A 114 25.78 -34.53 25.61
C LEU A 114 24.51 -35.31 25.99
#